data_AF-A0A9W4WJU6-F1
#
_entry.id   AF-A0A9W4WJU6-F1
#
_cell.length_a   1.000
_cell.length_b   1.000
_cell.length_c   1.000
_cell.angle_alpha   90.00
_cell.angle_beta   90.00
_cell.angle_gamma   90.00
#
_symmetry.space_group_name_H-M   'P 1'
#
loop_
_entity.id
_entity.type
_entity.pdbx_description
1 polymer ?
#
loop_
_entity_poly.entity_id
_entity_poly.type
_entity_poly.pdbx_seq_one_letter_code
_entity_poly.pdbx_strand_id
1 'polypeptide(L)'
;MENHDHPSRPRLFTLWVLIGDTDDAGDVVHKYKPEDVSFCDVSLYLEPATVQHEPWVPAASKWKQLQKRFPGFLKSSSGLVQVHQSLLTSVIATASDGNEVKGAIRTWEQVESHLQARDLHSHFDLDPHRDRLVLALMETGFPVKSTIQSQYDCIEDYLQVIGSAYNSHTIAFPSREERNAAEYKLQDIRALDEIAEARGMWRPTTCYGFGDCAMANEKDILKRSWSSSSLHATTDGGHASKLTCTQSKRRKVDKKAAINAEEDGEGVWFHQEYVEMLAERELRVFIATRPDPHGTRGLRGEVVRVCCTRPDPKEGGMHATEAIDNTYERLGTTKYAVHEFALDVFEALRNPEYGWKSRFETLEVGCRLDISAKHVGGPLFVNEITRWNGSHYFSNYCTGDPHALICSTYATAWKRYVETLAG
;
A
#
# COMPACT_ATOMS: atom_id res chain seq x y z
N MET A 1 -31.75 42.95 11.98
CA MET A 1 -30.45 42.42 11.52
C MET A 1 -30.48 40.94 11.80
N GLU A 2 -30.90 40.16 10.80
CA GLU A 2 -30.84 38.71 10.86
C GLU A 2 -29.36 38.32 10.82
N ASN A 3 -28.90 37.64 11.86
CA ASN A 3 -27.64 36.91 11.82
C ASN A 3 -27.83 35.79 10.80
N HIS A 4 -27.34 36.00 9.58
CA HIS A 4 -27.03 34.90 8.70
C HIS A 4 -25.89 34.11 9.36
N ASP A 5 -26.24 33.05 10.09
CA ASP A 5 -25.33 31.96 10.38
C ASP A 5 -24.80 31.48 9.04
N HIS A 6 -23.58 31.85 8.70
CA HIS A 6 -22.84 31.13 7.68
C HIS A 6 -22.79 29.67 8.16
N PRO A 7 -23.29 28.69 7.40
CA PRO A 7 -23.13 27.29 7.80
C PRO A 7 -21.62 27.05 7.95
N SER A 8 -21.20 26.77 9.18
CA SER A 8 -19.82 26.41 9.49
C SER A 8 -19.39 25.31 8.53
N ARG A 9 -18.26 25.48 7.84
CA ARG A 9 -17.73 24.47 6.92
C ARG A 9 -17.77 23.08 7.58
N PRO A 10 -18.14 22.02 6.84
CA PRO A 10 -18.10 20.64 7.34
C PRO A 10 -16.76 20.37 8.03
N ARG A 11 -16.76 19.86 9.25
CA ARG A 11 -15.52 19.43 9.88
C ARG A 11 -15.02 18.20 9.14
N LEU A 12 -13.79 18.25 8.65
CA LEU A 12 -13.12 17.08 8.11
C LEU A 12 -12.32 16.42 9.23
N PHE A 13 -12.55 15.12 9.44
CA PHE A 13 -11.90 14.35 10.48
C PHE A 13 -11.26 13.08 9.91
N THR A 14 -9.94 12.93 10.05
CA THR A 14 -9.27 11.67 9.70
C THR A 14 -9.06 10.82 10.94
N LEU A 15 -9.68 9.65 10.96
CA LEU A 15 -9.36 8.58 11.90
C LEU A 15 -8.34 7.64 11.25
N TRP A 16 -7.09 7.74 11.68
CA TRP A 16 -6.01 6.83 11.30
C TRP A 16 -6.17 5.51 12.04
N VAL A 17 -6.45 4.44 11.29
CA VAL A 17 -6.75 3.12 11.83
C VAL A 17 -5.54 2.22 11.58
N LEU A 18 -4.78 1.95 12.64
CA LEU A 18 -3.63 1.05 12.61
C LEU A 18 -4.14 -0.39 12.68
N ILE A 19 -3.94 -1.15 11.62
CA ILE A 19 -4.32 -2.57 11.54
C ILE A 19 -3.06 -3.38 11.79
N GLY A 20 -3.01 -4.11 12.91
CA GLY A 20 -1.87 -4.94 13.27
C GLY A 20 -1.81 -6.26 12.48
N ASP A 21 -0.65 -6.92 12.54
CA ASP A 21 -0.39 -8.21 11.89
C ASP A 21 -0.97 -9.38 12.70
N THR A 22 -2.24 -9.30 13.07
CA THR A 22 -2.96 -10.33 13.81
C THR A 22 -4.10 -10.88 12.98
N ASP A 23 -4.37 -12.18 13.07
CA ASP A 23 -5.52 -12.81 12.42
C ASP A 23 -6.82 -12.55 13.20
N ASP A 24 -7.92 -13.11 12.70
CA ASP A 24 -9.27 -12.97 13.29
C ASP A 24 -9.35 -13.53 14.73
N ALA A 25 -8.37 -14.33 15.18
CA ALA A 25 -8.28 -14.84 16.54
C ALA A 25 -7.44 -13.93 17.46
N GLY A 26 -6.87 -12.85 16.93
CA GLY A 26 -5.92 -11.98 17.63
C GLY A 26 -4.54 -12.61 17.79
N ASP A 27 -4.29 -13.77 17.18
CA ASP A 27 -2.97 -14.36 17.12
C ASP A 27 -2.14 -13.56 16.11
N VAL A 28 -0.89 -13.25 16.42
CA VAL A 28 0.04 -12.74 15.41
C VAL A 28 0.00 -13.73 14.26
N VAL A 29 -0.10 -13.26 13.01
CA VAL A 29 -0.12 -14.15 11.84
C VAL A 29 1.27 -14.81 11.68
N HIS A 30 1.56 -15.76 12.57
CA HIS A 30 2.86 -16.39 12.81
C HIS A 30 3.31 -17.29 11.64
N LYS A 31 2.48 -17.44 10.60
CA LYS A 31 2.86 -18.07 9.34
C LYS A 31 3.62 -17.15 8.39
N TYR A 32 3.63 -15.83 8.64
CA TYR A 32 4.33 -14.83 7.83
C TYR A 32 5.30 -14.03 8.71
N LYS A 33 6.24 -14.70 9.39
CA LYS A 33 7.06 -14.13 10.48
C LYS A 33 7.48 -12.67 10.26
N PRO A 34 6.81 -11.70 10.93
CA PRO A 34 7.14 -10.27 10.87
C PRO A 34 8.49 -9.93 11.53
N GLU A 35 9.02 -10.85 12.31
CA GLU A 35 10.34 -10.77 12.95
C GLU A 35 11.53 -10.82 11.95
N ASP A 36 11.27 -11.14 10.68
CA ASP A 36 12.20 -11.02 9.53
C ASP A 36 11.90 -9.81 8.61
N VAL A 37 10.88 -8.99 8.93
CA VAL A 37 10.38 -7.89 8.09
C VAL A 37 10.92 -6.54 8.60
N SER A 38 12.24 -6.38 8.55
CA SER A 38 12.97 -5.19 9.03
C SER A 38 12.71 -3.90 8.24
N PHE A 39 11.80 -3.92 7.25
CA PHE A 39 11.61 -2.85 6.27
C PHE A 39 10.51 -1.85 6.62
N CYS A 40 9.71 -2.11 7.65
CA CYS A 40 8.59 -1.25 8.06
C CYS A 40 8.93 -0.35 9.26
N ASP A 41 9.93 -0.72 10.05
CA ASP A 41 10.33 0.08 11.21
C ASP A 41 11.21 1.26 10.78
N VAL A 42 10.97 2.41 11.40
CA VAL A 42 11.77 3.62 11.25
C VAL A 42 12.52 3.88 12.54
N SER A 43 13.84 3.96 12.44
CA SER A 43 14.74 4.20 13.56
C SER A 43 14.96 5.71 13.74
N LEU A 44 14.69 6.21 14.94
CA LEU A 44 14.81 7.61 15.33
C LEU A 44 15.79 7.73 16.50
N TYR A 45 16.92 8.40 16.28
CA TYR A 45 17.89 8.72 17.33
C TYR A 45 17.49 10.02 18.04
N LEU A 46 17.28 9.95 19.36
CA LEU A 46 16.74 11.07 20.14
C LEU A 46 17.81 11.91 20.86
N GLU A 47 19.08 11.47 20.96
CA GLU A 47 20.15 12.24 21.65
C GLU A 47 21.58 12.02 21.10
N PRO A 48 22.50 13.03 21.19
CA PRO A 48 22.28 14.44 21.53
C PRO A 48 22.51 15.42 20.35
N ALA A 49 21.57 16.34 20.16
CA ALA A 49 21.73 17.74 19.71
C ALA A 49 22.26 18.11 18.30
N THR A 50 22.48 17.20 17.35
CA THR A 50 22.83 17.60 15.96
C THR A 50 21.71 17.43 14.93
N VAL A 51 20.61 16.79 15.29
CA VAL A 51 19.45 16.66 14.39
C VAL A 51 18.46 17.75 14.75
N GLN A 52 18.18 18.67 13.83
CA GLN A 52 17.04 19.57 13.94
C GLN A 52 15.81 18.70 14.23
N HIS A 53 15.23 18.82 15.43
CA HIS A 53 13.98 18.15 15.73
C HIS A 53 12.94 18.72 14.79
N GLU A 54 12.59 17.95 13.77
CA GLU A 54 11.50 18.28 12.86
C GLU A 54 10.26 18.65 13.68
N PRO A 55 9.45 19.64 13.27
CA PRO A 55 8.33 20.16 14.09
C PRO A 55 7.32 19.09 14.54
N TRP A 56 7.25 17.96 13.83
CA TRP A 56 6.38 16.83 14.15
C TRP A 56 6.94 15.89 15.22
N VAL A 57 8.25 15.96 15.55
CA VAL A 57 8.89 15.03 16.50
C VAL A 57 8.31 15.27 17.91
N PRO A 58 7.63 14.28 18.50
CA PRO A 58 7.13 14.40 19.86
C PRO A 58 8.29 14.55 20.87
N ALA A 59 8.05 15.30 21.95
CA ALA A 59 8.96 15.32 23.09
C ALA A 59 9.20 13.90 23.64
N ALA A 60 10.36 13.64 24.26
CA ALA A 60 10.73 12.33 24.82
C ALA A 60 9.64 11.70 25.72
N SER A 61 8.93 12.53 26.50
CA SER A 61 7.82 12.08 27.35
C SER A 61 6.59 11.58 26.57
N LYS A 62 6.34 12.13 25.38
CA LYS A 62 5.25 11.73 24.48
C LYS A 62 5.52 10.37 23.82
N TRP A 63 6.78 10.04 23.52
CA TRP A 63 7.14 8.73 22.97
C TRP A 63 6.76 7.57 23.91
N LYS A 64 6.99 7.71 25.22
CA LYS A 64 6.55 6.71 26.22
C LYS A 64 5.03 6.57 26.28
N GLN A 65 4.28 7.66 26.12
CA GLN A 65 2.82 7.62 26.07
C GLN A 65 2.32 6.93 24.79
N LEU A 66 2.94 7.21 23.64
CA LEU A 66 2.64 6.53 22.39
C LEU A 66 2.93 5.03 22.48
N GLN A 67 4.05 4.63 23.09
CA GLN A 67 4.36 3.21 23.31
C GLN A 67 3.27 2.50 24.11
N LYS A 68 2.80 3.12 25.19
CA LYS A 68 1.75 2.56 26.04
C LYS A 68 0.42 2.43 25.29
N ARG A 69 0.14 3.37 24.39
CA ARG A 69 -1.12 3.44 23.63
C ARG A 69 -1.15 2.50 22.43
N PHE A 70 0.00 2.29 21.79
CA PHE A 70 0.15 1.48 20.58
C PHE A 70 1.25 0.42 20.79
N PRO A 71 1.03 -0.54 21.70
CA PRO A 71 1.95 -1.65 21.87
C PRO A 71 2.10 -2.40 20.53
N GLY A 72 3.32 -2.84 20.20
CA GLY A 72 3.62 -3.52 18.93
C GLY A 72 4.10 -2.58 17.81
N PHE A 73 3.56 -1.36 17.72
CA PHE A 73 3.95 -0.37 16.68
C PHE A 73 5.12 0.52 17.09
N LEU A 74 5.60 0.40 18.33
CA LEU A 74 6.67 1.23 18.83
C LEU A 74 7.49 0.48 19.88
N LYS A 75 8.81 0.55 19.73
CA LYS A 75 9.80 0.05 20.70
C LYS A 75 10.76 1.18 21.02
N SER A 76 10.91 1.51 22.30
CA SER A 76 11.90 2.48 22.76
C SER A 76 12.97 1.79 23.60
N SER A 77 14.23 2.05 23.28
CA SER A 77 15.42 1.71 24.05
C SER A 77 16.27 2.97 24.22
N SER A 78 17.25 2.97 25.13
CA SER A 78 18.02 4.17 25.52
C SER A 78 18.55 4.99 24.33
N GLY A 79 17.88 6.12 24.02
CA GLY A 79 18.26 7.04 22.93
C GLY A 79 17.76 6.66 21.53
N LEU A 80 17.16 5.47 21.35
CA LEU A 80 16.64 4.98 20.07
C LEU A 80 15.15 4.65 20.18
N VAL A 81 14.36 5.15 19.23
CA VAL A 81 12.97 4.74 19.07
C VAL A 81 12.82 4.07 17.71
N GLN A 82 12.30 2.86 17.70
CA GLN A 82 11.85 2.17 16.49
C GLN A 82 10.33 2.30 16.42
N VAL A 83 9.84 2.93 15.37
CA VAL A 83 8.42 3.21 15.16
C VAL A 83 8.01 2.58 13.85
N HIS A 84 6.93 1.80 13.86
CA HIS A 84 6.34 1.31 12.63
C HIS A 84 5.91 2.49 11.75
N GLN A 85 6.29 2.47 10.47
CA GLN A 85 6.03 3.54 9.50
C GLN A 85 4.57 4.00 9.44
N SER A 86 3.60 3.11 9.64
CA SER A 86 2.17 3.42 9.63
C SER A 86 1.79 4.33 10.81
N LEU A 87 2.32 4.03 12.01
CA LEU A 87 2.17 4.89 13.17
C LEU A 87 2.92 6.20 12.97
N LEU A 88 4.15 6.18 12.47
CA LEU A 88 4.94 7.39 12.26
C LEU A 88 4.27 8.34 11.26
N THR A 89 3.80 7.83 10.12
CA THR A 89 3.06 8.60 9.10
C THR A 89 1.80 9.23 9.69
N SER A 90 1.02 8.45 10.45
CA SER A 90 -0.19 8.93 11.12
C SER A 90 0.10 10.03 12.15
N VAL A 91 1.19 9.89 12.92
CA VAL A 91 1.65 10.91 13.89
C VAL A 91 2.06 12.19 13.17
N ILE A 92 2.86 12.09 12.09
CA ILE A 92 3.30 13.27 11.33
C ILE A 92 2.12 14.01 10.73
N ALA A 93 1.18 13.26 10.13
CA ALA A 93 -0.01 13.85 9.53
C ALA A 93 -0.86 14.58 10.58
N THR A 94 -1.10 13.95 11.73
CA THR A 94 -1.91 14.54 12.82
C THR A 94 -1.19 15.70 13.52
N ALA A 95 0.14 15.70 13.61
CA ALA A 95 0.92 16.75 14.28
C ALA A 95 1.07 18.03 13.42
N SER A 96 1.02 17.89 12.10
CA SER A 96 1.15 19.00 11.14
C SER A 96 -0.14 19.81 10.97
N ASP A 97 -1.17 19.52 11.76
CA ASP A 97 -2.48 20.15 11.68
C ASP A 97 -2.59 21.38 12.56
N GLY A 98 -2.17 22.49 11.96
CA GLY A 98 -2.23 23.81 12.57
C GLY A 98 -3.60 24.50 12.52
N ASN A 99 -4.62 24.09 11.74
CA ASN A 99 -5.92 24.81 11.80
C ASN A 99 -7.23 24.23 11.22
N GLU A 100 -7.36 23.18 10.40
CA GLU A 100 -8.72 22.79 9.90
C GLU A 100 -9.04 21.27 9.80
N VAL A 101 -8.04 20.39 9.74
CA VAL A 101 -8.24 18.93 9.81
C VAL A 101 -7.96 18.47 11.24
N LYS A 102 -8.94 17.85 11.92
CA LYS A 102 -8.72 17.22 13.22
C LYS A 102 -8.54 15.72 13.00
N GLY A 103 -7.47 15.14 13.52
CA GLY A 103 -7.20 13.71 13.37
C GLY A 103 -7.16 12.97 14.71
N ALA A 104 -7.37 11.67 14.65
CA ALA A 104 -7.06 10.77 15.75
C ALA A 104 -6.45 9.48 15.24
N ILE A 105 -5.63 8.83 16.08
CA ILE A 105 -5.03 7.53 15.79
C ILE A 105 -5.65 6.48 16.72
N ARG A 106 -6.07 5.34 16.18
CA ARG A 106 -6.63 4.18 16.91
C ARG A 106 -6.12 2.90 16.28
N THR A 107 -6.10 1.82 17.05
CA THR A 107 -5.93 0.48 16.46
C THR A 107 -7.26 -0.02 15.89
N TRP A 108 -7.22 -1.03 15.02
CA TRP A 108 -8.42 -1.65 14.47
C TRP A 108 -9.38 -2.11 15.58
N GLU A 109 -8.89 -2.79 16.61
CA GLU A 109 -9.73 -3.34 17.69
C GLU A 109 -10.49 -2.22 18.43
N GLN A 110 -9.85 -1.06 18.61
CA GLN A 110 -10.49 0.10 19.21
C GLN A 110 -11.60 0.65 18.30
N VAL A 111 -11.34 0.74 16.99
CA VAL A 111 -12.35 1.23 16.03
C VAL A 111 -13.51 0.25 15.91
N GLU A 112 -13.22 -1.04 15.79
CA GLU A 112 -14.20 -2.12 15.74
C GLU A 112 -15.15 -2.08 16.94
N SER A 113 -14.63 -1.89 18.16
CA SER A 113 -15.47 -1.78 19.36
C SER A 113 -16.48 -0.62 19.27
N HIS A 114 -16.09 0.51 18.66
CA HIS A 114 -16.96 1.67 18.46
C HIS A 114 -17.93 1.52 17.28
N LEU A 115 -17.55 0.77 16.23
CA LEU A 115 -18.45 0.38 15.15
C LEU A 115 -19.57 -0.53 15.70
N GLN A 116 -19.20 -1.54 16.49
CA GLN A 116 -20.13 -2.48 17.13
C GLN A 116 -21.03 -1.82 18.17
N ALA A 117 -20.47 -0.92 18.99
CA ALA A 117 -21.23 -0.12 19.96
C ALA A 117 -22.08 0.98 19.29
N ARG A 118 -21.89 1.21 17.99
CA ARG A 118 -22.59 2.21 17.18
C ARG A 118 -22.38 3.65 17.66
N ASP A 119 -21.24 3.93 18.27
CA ASP A 119 -20.94 5.23 18.90
C ASP A 119 -19.74 5.95 18.29
N LEU A 120 -19.18 5.45 17.17
CA LEU A 120 -17.96 5.98 16.56
C LEU A 120 -17.99 7.51 16.34
N HIS A 121 -19.04 8.06 15.72
CA HIS A 121 -19.18 9.51 15.52
C HIS A 121 -19.26 10.27 16.86
N SER A 122 -20.11 9.82 17.79
CA SER A 122 -20.28 10.46 19.10
C SER A 122 -19.01 10.40 19.96
N HIS A 123 -18.21 9.33 19.84
CA HIS A 123 -16.93 9.20 20.56
C HIS A 123 -15.94 10.32 20.19
N PHE A 124 -16.01 10.83 18.96
CA PHE A 124 -15.17 11.91 18.46
C PHE A 124 -15.86 13.27 18.38
N ASP A 125 -17.07 13.40 18.96
CA ASP A 125 -17.88 14.61 18.89
C ASP A 125 -18.05 15.08 17.44
N LEU A 126 -18.46 14.14 16.58
CA LEU A 126 -18.77 14.35 15.17
C LEU A 126 -20.27 14.23 14.94
N ASP A 127 -20.81 15.17 14.14
CA ASP A 127 -22.19 15.08 13.65
C ASP A 127 -22.20 14.30 12.32
N PRO A 128 -22.78 13.08 12.27
CA PRO A 128 -22.82 12.28 11.04
C PRO A 128 -23.62 12.95 9.91
N HIS A 129 -24.43 13.97 10.20
CA HIS A 129 -25.22 14.70 9.22
C HIS A 129 -24.44 15.84 8.53
N ARG A 130 -23.32 16.27 9.12
CA ARG A 130 -22.57 17.45 8.67
C ARG A 130 -21.08 17.20 8.52
N ASP A 131 -20.49 16.51 9.49
CA ASP A 131 -19.05 16.33 9.58
C ASP A 131 -18.61 15.13 8.73
N ARG A 132 -17.49 15.27 8.02
CA ARG A 132 -16.93 14.20 7.18
C ARG A 132 -15.89 13.41 7.98
N LEU A 133 -16.13 12.12 8.15
CA LEU A 133 -15.23 11.17 8.79
C LEU A 133 -14.53 10.31 7.73
N VAL A 134 -13.20 10.32 7.71
CA VAL A 134 -12.37 9.45 6.86
C VAL A 134 -11.68 8.41 7.73
N LEU A 135 -11.98 7.14 7.52
CA LEU A 135 -11.31 6.00 8.13
C LEU A 135 -10.10 5.65 7.26
N ALA A 136 -8.92 6.21 7.59
CA ALA A 136 -7.68 5.92 6.88
C ALA A 136 -7.09 4.61 7.41
N LEU A 137 -7.33 3.51 6.68
CA LEU A 137 -6.87 2.17 7.01
C LEU A 137 -5.38 2.04 6.68
N MET A 138 -4.57 1.98 7.73
CA MET A 138 -3.12 1.87 7.66
C MET A 138 -2.72 0.44 8.00
N GLU A 139 -2.43 -0.32 6.96
CA GLU A 139 -2.08 -1.73 7.04
C GLU A 139 -0.62 -1.87 7.46
N THR A 140 -0.33 -2.82 8.35
CA THR A 140 1.05 -3.10 8.77
C THR A 140 1.58 -4.43 8.28
N GLY A 141 0.73 -5.23 7.63
CA GLY A 141 1.07 -6.54 7.14
C GLY A 141 0.14 -7.01 6.02
N PHE A 142 0.05 -8.33 5.87
CA PHE A 142 -0.72 -8.98 4.83
C PHE A 142 -1.85 -9.81 5.46
N PRO A 143 -2.99 -9.19 5.81
CA PRO A 143 -4.10 -9.90 6.42
C PRO A 143 -4.69 -10.95 5.47
N VAL A 144 -5.25 -12.01 6.03
CA VAL A 144 -5.99 -13.00 5.25
C VAL A 144 -7.27 -12.37 4.70
N LYS A 145 -7.78 -12.91 3.60
CA LYS A 145 -8.97 -12.38 2.91
C LYS A 145 -10.19 -12.23 3.83
N SER A 146 -10.41 -13.17 4.76
CA SER A 146 -11.52 -13.12 5.72
C SER A 146 -11.42 -11.90 6.64
N THR A 147 -10.22 -11.58 7.11
CA THR A 147 -9.97 -10.42 7.98
C THR A 147 -10.33 -9.13 7.25
N ILE A 148 -9.86 -8.97 5.99
CA ILE A 148 -10.22 -7.80 5.18
C ILE A 148 -11.75 -7.73 5.00
N GLN A 149 -12.39 -8.85 4.65
CA GLN A 149 -13.84 -8.88 4.46
C GLN A 149 -14.58 -8.46 5.74
N SER A 150 -14.20 -9.03 6.88
CA SER A 150 -14.76 -8.72 8.20
C SER A 150 -14.63 -7.23 8.56
N GLN A 151 -13.47 -6.62 8.27
CA GLN A 151 -13.25 -5.19 8.51
C GLN A 151 -14.24 -4.33 7.74
N TYR A 152 -14.38 -4.56 6.43
CA TYR A 152 -15.32 -3.79 5.62
C TYR A 152 -16.78 -4.11 5.95
N ASP A 153 -17.11 -5.36 6.30
CA ASP A 153 -18.46 -5.73 6.73
C ASP A 153 -18.83 -4.96 8.02
N CYS A 154 -17.91 -4.86 9.00
CA CYS A 154 -18.12 -4.06 10.21
C CYS A 154 -18.36 -2.57 9.90
N ILE A 155 -17.60 -2.00 8.96
CA ILE A 155 -17.77 -0.61 8.53
C ILE A 155 -19.12 -0.44 7.84
N GLU A 156 -19.47 -1.31 6.89
CA GLU A 156 -20.72 -1.25 6.14
C GLU A 156 -21.94 -1.43 7.03
N ASP A 157 -21.91 -2.34 8.00
CA ASP A 157 -22.96 -2.53 9.00
C ASP A 157 -23.17 -1.24 9.82
N TYR A 158 -22.09 -0.56 10.21
CA TYR A 158 -22.19 0.74 10.87
C TYR A 158 -22.78 1.82 9.96
N LEU A 159 -22.38 1.86 8.68
CA LEU A 159 -22.91 2.80 7.69
C LEU A 159 -24.42 2.62 7.45
N GLN A 160 -24.91 1.37 7.52
CA GLN A 160 -26.35 1.08 7.44
C GLN A 160 -27.11 1.65 8.65
N VAL A 161 -26.51 1.61 9.84
CA VAL A 161 -27.12 2.13 11.09
C VAL A 161 -27.23 3.64 11.08
N ILE A 162 -26.18 4.36 10.66
CA ILE A 162 -26.24 5.83 10.60
C ILE A 162 -27.20 6.32 9.51
N GLY A 163 -27.49 5.48 8.51
CA GLY A 163 -28.50 5.71 7.49
C GLY A 163 -27.91 6.16 6.15
N SER A 164 -28.51 5.68 5.06
CA SER A 164 -28.03 5.89 3.68
C SER A 164 -27.99 7.35 3.22
N ALA A 165 -28.75 8.24 3.87
CA ALA A 165 -28.69 9.67 3.59
C ALA A 165 -27.37 10.31 4.07
N TYR A 166 -26.68 9.68 5.02
CA TYR A 166 -25.53 10.26 5.72
C TYR A 166 -24.24 9.46 5.51
N ASN A 167 -24.33 8.21 5.04
CA ASN A 167 -23.17 7.35 4.78
C ASN A 167 -22.12 7.99 3.85
N SER A 168 -22.52 8.89 2.95
CA SER A 168 -21.61 9.63 2.06
C SER A 168 -20.64 10.55 2.80
N HIS A 169 -20.89 10.87 4.07
CA HIS A 169 -20.00 11.63 4.93
C HIS A 169 -19.00 10.75 5.68
N THR A 170 -19.10 9.41 5.62
CA THR A 170 -18.17 8.49 6.24
C THR A 170 -17.47 7.65 5.17
N ILE A 171 -16.17 7.84 5.01
CA ILE A 171 -15.39 7.29 3.91
C ILE A 171 -14.39 6.28 4.47
N ALA A 172 -14.46 5.02 4.03
CA ALA A 172 -13.36 4.07 4.21
C ALA A 172 -12.30 4.33 3.14
N PHE A 173 -11.05 4.50 3.56
CA PHE A 173 -9.91 4.69 2.66
C PHE A 173 -8.81 3.66 2.94
N PRO A 174 -8.39 2.85 1.95
CA PRO A 174 -9.04 2.69 0.65
C PRO A 174 -10.47 2.17 0.80
N SER A 175 -11.20 2.19 -0.30
CA SER A 175 -12.48 1.56 -0.48
C SER A 175 -12.33 0.04 -0.52
N ARG A 176 -13.43 -0.66 -0.25
CA ARG A 176 -13.48 -2.13 -0.30
C ARG A 176 -13.06 -2.66 -1.67
N GLU A 177 -13.47 -1.98 -2.73
CA GLU A 177 -13.17 -2.37 -4.10
C GLU A 177 -11.66 -2.29 -4.38
N GLU A 178 -11.02 -1.16 -4.05
CA GLU A 178 -9.57 -1.03 -4.23
C GLU A 178 -8.82 -2.00 -3.32
N ARG A 179 -9.24 -2.18 -2.07
CA ARG A 179 -8.56 -3.13 -1.17
C ARG A 179 -8.58 -4.54 -1.72
N ASN A 180 -9.74 -5.01 -2.21
CA ASN A 180 -9.85 -6.32 -2.83
C ASN A 180 -9.01 -6.41 -4.12
N ALA A 181 -8.95 -5.34 -4.91
CA ALA A 181 -8.15 -5.28 -6.12
C ALA A 181 -6.64 -5.39 -5.82
N ALA A 182 -6.17 -4.63 -4.82
CA ALA A 182 -4.76 -4.56 -4.42
C ALA A 182 -4.23 -5.90 -3.94
N GLU A 183 -5.01 -6.61 -3.12
CA GLU A 183 -4.60 -7.90 -2.56
C GLU A 183 -4.74 -9.05 -3.57
N TYR A 184 -5.56 -8.86 -4.60
CA TYR A 184 -5.75 -9.80 -5.69
C TYR A 184 -4.99 -9.32 -6.94
N LYS A 185 -3.66 -9.54 -6.92
CA LYS A 185 -2.63 -9.10 -7.91
C LYS A 185 -3.05 -9.04 -9.38
N LEU A 186 -3.94 -9.91 -9.81
CA LEU A 186 -4.37 -10.02 -11.21
C LEU A 186 -5.03 -8.75 -11.74
N GLN A 187 -5.72 -7.97 -10.89
CA GLN A 187 -6.36 -6.73 -11.34
C GLN A 187 -5.33 -5.66 -11.68
N ASP A 188 -4.29 -5.52 -10.86
CA ASP A 188 -3.17 -4.61 -11.13
C ASP A 188 -2.37 -5.05 -12.36
N ILE A 189 -2.12 -6.36 -12.50
CA ILE A 189 -1.41 -6.90 -13.66
C ILE A 189 -2.18 -6.56 -14.95
N ARG A 190 -3.51 -6.71 -14.96
CA ARG A 190 -4.34 -6.32 -16.11
C ARG A 190 -4.20 -4.84 -16.44
N ALA A 191 -4.27 -3.97 -15.44
CA ALA A 191 -4.11 -2.52 -15.65
C ALA A 191 -2.72 -2.20 -16.24
N LEU A 192 -1.67 -2.85 -15.73
CA LEU A 192 -0.31 -2.69 -16.26
C LEU A 192 -0.16 -3.24 -17.68
N ASP A 193 -0.81 -4.35 -18.01
CA ASP A 193 -0.82 -4.93 -19.35
C ASP A 193 -1.56 -4.00 -20.34
N GLU A 194 -2.72 -3.44 -19.95
CA GLU A 194 -3.48 -2.45 -20.75
C GLU A 194 -2.67 -1.18 -21.01
N ILE A 195 -2.00 -0.65 -19.98
CA ILE A 195 -1.13 0.52 -20.11
C ILE A 195 0.04 0.21 -21.04
N ALA A 196 0.64 -0.97 -20.92
CA ALA A 196 1.77 -1.35 -21.74
C ALA A 196 1.38 -1.50 -23.21
N GLU A 197 0.22 -2.12 -23.50
CA GLU A 197 -0.33 -2.19 -24.84
C GLU A 197 -0.58 -0.79 -25.43
N ALA A 198 -1.27 0.07 -24.67
CA ALA A 198 -1.60 1.43 -25.11
C ALA A 198 -0.36 2.31 -25.38
N ARG A 199 0.74 2.06 -24.64
CA ARG A 199 1.98 2.84 -24.75
C ARG A 199 3.07 2.16 -25.59
N GLY A 200 2.81 0.97 -26.13
CA GLY A 200 3.81 0.18 -26.85
C GLY A 200 5.00 -0.24 -25.98
N MET A 201 4.79 -0.40 -24.67
CA MET A 201 5.80 -0.84 -23.72
C MET A 201 5.85 -2.37 -23.66
N TRP A 202 7.01 -2.91 -23.31
CA TRP A 202 7.13 -4.34 -23.05
C TRP A 202 6.72 -4.69 -21.62
N ARG A 203 6.08 -5.85 -21.46
CA ARG A 203 5.83 -6.49 -20.17
C ARG A 203 6.06 -7.99 -20.22
N PRO A 204 6.38 -8.62 -19.07
CA PRO A 204 6.37 -10.08 -18.96
C PRO A 204 4.99 -10.62 -19.28
N THR A 205 4.93 -11.61 -20.17
CA THR A 205 3.66 -12.24 -20.57
C THR A 205 3.00 -12.88 -19.36
N THR A 206 1.71 -12.59 -19.12
CA THR A 206 0.94 -13.21 -18.02
C THR A 206 -0.08 -14.17 -18.59
N CYS A 207 -0.05 -15.43 -18.14
CA CYS A 207 -1.18 -16.33 -18.27
C CYS A 207 -1.92 -16.38 -16.93
N TYR A 208 -3.18 -15.96 -16.94
CA TYR A 208 -4.01 -15.80 -15.75
C TYR A 208 -4.42 -17.13 -15.08
N GLY A 209 -3.88 -18.27 -15.54
CA GLY A 209 -4.10 -19.58 -14.93
C GLY A 209 -5.41 -20.26 -15.31
N PHE A 210 -6.16 -19.71 -16.26
CA PHE A 210 -7.38 -20.28 -16.82
C PHE A 210 -7.45 -20.10 -18.34
N GLY A 211 -8.22 -20.96 -19.03
CA GLY A 211 -8.41 -20.87 -20.48
C GLY A 211 -7.23 -21.39 -21.31
N ASP A 212 -6.96 -20.75 -22.44
CA ASP A 212 -5.82 -21.09 -23.30
C ASP A 212 -4.53 -20.56 -22.68
N CYS A 213 -3.53 -21.43 -22.51
CA CYS A 213 -2.29 -21.10 -21.83
C CYS A 213 -1.35 -20.27 -22.72
N ALA A 214 -1.11 -19.00 -22.35
CA ALA A 214 -0.18 -18.12 -23.04
C ALA A 214 1.31 -18.44 -22.78
N MET A 215 1.60 -19.36 -21.86
CA MET A 215 2.95 -19.68 -21.37
C MET A 215 3.36 -21.13 -21.66
N ALA A 216 2.65 -21.84 -22.54
CA ALA A 216 2.73 -23.29 -22.72
C ALA A 216 4.14 -23.86 -22.96
N ASN A 217 5.05 -23.08 -23.56
CA ASN A 217 6.41 -23.51 -23.92
C ASN A 217 7.49 -22.51 -23.47
N GLU A 218 7.13 -21.62 -22.55
CA GLU A 218 8.00 -20.54 -22.08
C GLU A 218 8.48 -20.83 -20.66
N LYS A 219 9.65 -20.30 -20.29
CA LYS A 219 10.10 -20.34 -18.90
C LYS A 219 9.21 -19.42 -18.08
N ASP A 220 8.59 -19.95 -17.04
CA ASP A 220 7.62 -19.24 -16.24
C ASP A 220 7.98 -19.20 -14.75
N ILE A 221 7.28 -18.34 -14.03
CA ILE A 221 7.18 -18.34 -12.58
C ILE A 221 5.71 -18.47 -12.20
N LEU A 222 5.39 -19.47 -11.39
CA LEU A 222 4.06 -19.67 -10.84
C LEU A 222 3.90 -18.77 -9.62
N LYS A 223 2.79 -18.03 -9.58
CA LYS A 223 2.46 -17.09 -8.51
C LYS A 223 1.04 -17.35 -8.03
N ARG A 224 0.82 -17.18 -6.72
CA ARG A 224 -0.54 -17.12 -6.14
C ARG A 224 -1.04 -15.67 -6.14
N SER A 225 -2.30 -15.47 -6.53
CA SER A 225 -2.92 -14.15 -6.66
C SER A 225 -3.06 -13.42 -5.33
N TRP A 226 -3.26 -14.16 -4.24
CA TRP A 226 -3.33 -13.66 -2.86
C TRP A 226 -2.15 -14.21 -2.05
N SER A 227 -1.04 -13.48 -2.04
CA SER A 227 0.11 -13.80 -1.19
C SER A 227 1.09 -12.64 -1.09
N SER A 228 1.84 -12.56 0.00
CA SER A 228 2.95 -11.61 0.19
C SER A 228 4.34 -12.27 0.10
N SER A 229 5.37 -11.42 0.05
CA SER A 229 6.77 -11.74 0.32
C SER A 229 7.34 -12.93 -0.46
N SER A 230 6.93 -13.10 -1.72
CA SER A 230 7.37 -14.19 -2.60
C SER A 230 7.12 -15.61 -2.08
N LEU A 231 6.37 -15.79 -0.98
CA LEU A 231 6.17 -17.10 -0.33
C LEU A 231 5.54 -18.14 -1.26
N HIS A 232 4.70 -17.66 -2.17
CA HIS A 232 4.00 -18.46 -3.17
C HIS A 232 4.40 -18.06 -4.59
N ALA A 233 5.68 -17.77 -4.79
CA ALA A 233 6.29 -17.55 -6.09
C ALA A 233 7.38 -18.62 -6.31
N THR A 234 7.25 -19.44 -7.36
CA THR A 234 8.19 -20.55 -7.59
C THR A 234 8.32 -20.91 -9.07
N THR A 235 9.49 -21.37 -9.46
CA THR A 235 9.76 -22.00 -10.76
C THR A 235 9.52 -23.52 -10.73
N ASP A 236 9.18 -24.08 -9.56
CA ASP A 236 8.97 -25.50 -9.40
C ASP A 236 7.64 -25.92 -10.02
N GLY A 237 7.70 -26.80 -11.02
CA GLY A 237 6.52 -27.33 -11.71
C GLY A 237 5.56 -28.14 -10.82
N GLY A 238 5.87 -28.35 -9.54
CA GLY A 238 5.02 -29.05 -8.57
C GLY A 238 3.65 -28.38 -8.36
N HIS A 239 3.53 -27.08 -8.66
CA HIS A 239 2.25 -26.35 -8.62
C HIS A 239 1.54 -26.26 -9.97
N ALA A 240 2.10 -26.82 -11.05
CA ALA A 240 1.47 -26.80 -12.37
C ALA A 240 0.09 -27.50 -12.39
N SER A 241 -0.14 -28.45 -11.48
CA SER A 241 -1.45 -29.11 -11.30
C SER A 241 -2.53 -28.18 -10.75
N LYS A 242 -2.15 -27.05 -10.14
CA LYS A 242 -3.08 -26.02 -9.63
C LYS A 242 -3.50 -25.03 -10.71
N LEU A 243 -2.80 -24.98 -11.84
CA LEU A 243 -3.20 -24.17 -12.99
C LEU A 243 -4.36 -24.86 -13.72
N THR A 244 -5.33 -24.07 -14.15
CA THR A 244 -6.51 -24.58 -14.91
C THR A 244 -6.44 -24.23 -16.40
N CYS A 245 -5.42 -23.48 -16.82
CA CYS A 245 -5.15 -23.21 -18.23
C CYS A 245 -4.68 -24.48 -18.96
N THR A 246 -4.90 -24.52 -20.28
CA THR A 246 -4.60 -25.70 -21.11
C THR A 246 -3.76 -25.33 -22.33
N GLN A 247 -2.83 -26.19 -22.73
CA GLN A 247 -1.99 -26.00 -23.93
C GLN A 247 -2.75 -26.26 -25.25
N SER A 248 -3.95 -26.82 -25.18
CA SER A 248 -4.84 -27.06 -26.32
C SER A 248 -6.26 -27.38 -25.81
N LYS A 249 -7.28 -27.15 -26.66
CA LYS A 249 -8.74 -27.35 -26.44
C LYS A 249 -9.20 -28.75 -25.94
N ARG A 250 -8.30 -29.61 -25.46
CA ARG A 250 -8.54 -31.03 -25.13
C ARG A 250 -8.57 -31.38 -23.65
N ARG A 251 -8.36 -30.46 -22.72
CA ARG A 251 -8.60 -30.74 -21.30
C ARG A 251 -9.94 -30.14 -20.88
N LYS A 252 -10.93 -31.00 -20.60
CA LYS A 252 -12.13 -30.58 -19.88
C LYS A 252 -11.67 -30.05 -18.52
N VAL A 253 -11.72 -28.74 -18.36
CA VAL A 253 -11.47 -28.07 -17.08
C VAL A 253 -12.49 -28.59 -16.08
N ASP A 254 -12.03 -29.13 -14.96
CA ASP A 254 -12.92 -29.46 -13.86
C ASP A 254 -13.28 -28.16 -13.14
N LYS A 255 -14.34 -27.48 -13.59
CA LYS A 255 -14.78 -26.17 -13.06
C LYS A 255 -14.88 -26.16 -11.53
N LYS A 256 -15.16 -27.31 -10.91
CA LYS A 256 -15.21 -27.48 -9.46
C LYS A 256 -13.88 -27.14 -8.76
N ALA A 257 -12.72 -27.48 -9.33
CA ALA A 257 -11.43 -27.24 -8.69
C ALA A 257 -11.02 -25.75 -8.71
N ALA A 258 -11.37 -25.02 -9.77
CA ALA A 258 -11.16 -23.57 -9.87
C ALA A 258 -12.05 -22.81 -8.86
N ILE A 259 -13.32 -23.23 -8.75
CA ILE A 259 -14.29 -22.68 -7.81
C ILE A 259 -13.84 -22.93 -6.36
N ASN A 260 -13.40 -24.15 -6.03
CA ASN A 260 -12.96 -24.49 -4.67
C ASN A 260 -11.73 -23.67 -4.22
N ALA A 261 -10.77 -23.37 -5.11
CA ALA A 261 -9.60 -22.54 -4.76
C ALA A 261 -9.95 -21.05 -4.53
N GLU A 262 -11.00 -20.54 -5.17
CA GLU A 262 -11.56 -19.21 -4.87
C GLU A 262 -12.39 -19.21 -3.58
N GLU A 263 -13.12 -20.30 -3.30
CA GLU A 263 -13.95 -20.50 -2.10
C GLU A 263 -13.11 -20.67 -0.82
N ASP A 264 -11.94 -21.32 -0.89
CA ASP A 264 -11.04 -21.54 0.27
C ASP A 264 -10.29 -20.27 0.70
N GLY A 265 -10.52 -19.12 0.06
CA GLY A 265 -9.90 -17.82 0.42
C GLY A 265 -8.39 -17.74 0.10
N GLU A 266 -7.83 -18.77 -0.52
CA GLU A 266 -6.40 -18.95 -0.76
C GLU A 266 -5.86 -18.25 -2.02
N GLY A 267 -6.73 -17.72 -2.87
CA GLY A 267 -6.38 -17.11 -4.15
C GLY A 267 -6.08 -18.14 -5.26
N VAL A 268 -6.06 -17.67 -6.51
CA VAL A 268 -5.83 -18.52 -7.69
C VAL A 268 -4.35 -18.57 -8.05
N TRP A 269 -3.91 -19.69 -8.63
CA TRP A 269 -2.57 -19.80 -9.20
C TRP A 269 -2.58 -19.30 -10.64
N PHE A 270 -1.60 -18.47 -10.97
CA PHE A 270 -1.33 -17.99 -12.32
C PHE A 270 0.17 -18.13 -12.60
N HIS A 271 0.59 -17.85 -13.83
CA HIS A 271 2.01 -17.88 -14.17
C HIS A 271 2.37 -16.77 -15.15
N GLN A 272 3.59 -16.29 -15.03
CA GLN A 272 4.12 -15.15 -15.76
C GLN A 272 5.50 -15.49 -16.32
N GLU A 273 5.88 -14.86 -17.43
CA GLU A 273 7.21 -14.96 -18.02
C GLU A 273 8.29 -14.73 -16.97
N TYR A 274 9.24 -15.67 -16.90
CA TYR A 274 10.39 -15.57 -16.01
C TYR A 274 11.36 -14.52 -16.54
N VAL A 275 11.62 -13.49 -15.73
CA VAL A 275 12.59 -12.44 -16.05
C VAL A 275 13.80 -12.57 -15.13
N GLU A 276 14.97 -12.86 -15.70
CA GLU A 276 16.20 -13.09 -14.95
C GLU A 276 16.64 -11.88 -14.14
N MET A 277 16.58 -10.68 -14.73
CA MET A 277 16.92 -9.43 -14.03
C MET A 277 16.07 -9.20 -12.78
N LEU A 278 14.78 -9.57 -12.81
CA LEU A 278 13.88 -9.44 -11.68
C LEU A 278 14.26 -10.37 -10.53
N ALA A 279 14.76 -11.56 -10.84
CA ALA A 279 15.26 -12.50 -9.84
C ALA A 279 16.56 -12.01 -9.18
N GLU A 280 17.36 -11.20 -9.89
CA GLU A 280 18.58 -10.62 -9.34
C GLU A 280 18.35 -9.35 -8.52
N ARG A 281 17.46 -8.47 -9.01
CA ARG A 281 17.27 -7.14 -8.44
C ARG A 281 15.96 -6.49 -8.85
N GLU A 282 15.47 -5.62 -7.98
CA GLU A 282 14.28 -4.84 -8.21
C GLU A 282 14.46 -3.42 -7.64
N LEU A 283 13.98 -2.42 -8.36
CA LEU A 283 13.93 -1.03 -7.93
C LEU A 283 12.56 -0.75 -7.33
N ARG A 284 12.53 -0.47 -6.04
CA ARG A 284 11.38 -0.01 -5.26
C ARG A 284 11.29 1.51 -5.39
N VAL A 285 10.50 2.02 -6.33
CA VAL A 285 10.35 3.45 -6.61
C VAL A 285 9.18 4.02 -5.83
N PHE A 286 9.46 4.87 -4.84
CA PHE A 286 8.44 5.54 -4.03
C PHE A 286 7.99 6.83 -4.71
N ILE A 287 6.69 6.95 -4.95
CA ILE A 287 6.07 8.08 -5.63
C ILE A 287 5.00 8.67 -4.71
N ALA A 288 5.04 9.98 -4.50
CA ALA A 288 3.98 10.71 -3.81
C ALA A 288 3.44 11.83 -4.70
N THR A 289 2.22 12.30 -4.41
CA THR A 289 1.62 13.39 -5.17
C THR A 289 2.01 14.77 -4.65
N ARG A 290 2.19 15.71 -5.58
CA ARG A 290 2.39 17.14 -5.31
C ARG A 290 1.41 17.99 -6.12
N PRO A 291 1.08 19.21 -5.67
CA PRO A 291 0.26 20.13 -6.44
C PRO A 291 0.90 20.44 -7.80
N ASP A 292 0.10 20.33 -8.85
CA ASP A 292 0.46 20.69 -10.21
C ASP A 292 -0.81 21.10 -10.97
N PRO A 293 -0.96 22.37 -11.41
CA PRO A 293 -2.13 22.84 -12.15
C PRO A 293 -2.42 22.07 -13.44
N HIS A 294 -1.40 21.41 -14.01
CA HIS A 294 -1.50 20.60 -15.21
C HIS A 294 -1.54 19.09 -14.90
N GLY A 295 -1.44 18.71 -13.63
CA GLY A 295 -1.52 17.34 -13.17
C GLY A 295 -2.96 16.81 -13.15
N THR A 296 -3.08 15.49 -13.16
CA THR A 296 -4.37 14.80 -12.99
C THR A 296 -5.02 15.24 -11.68
N ARG A 297 -6.21 15.86 -11.78
CA ARG A 297 -6.96 16.42 -10.63
C ARG A 297 -6.16 17.46 -9.83
N GLY A 298 -5.28 18.21 -10.48
CA GLY A 298 -4.45 19.23 -9.82
C GLY A 298 -3.24 18.65 -9.06
N LEU A 299 -2.96 17.37 -9.26
CA LEU A 299 -1.88 16.64 -8.60
C LEU A 299 -1.03 15.88 -9.62
N ARG A 300 0.28 15.83 -9.39
CA ARG A 300 1.23 15.06 -10.20
C ARG A 300 2.16 14.25 -9.31
N GLY A 301 2.58 13.09 -9.79
CA GLY A 301 3.56 12.24 -9.13
C GLY A 301 4.94 12.89 -9.07
N GLU A 302 5.65 12.62 -7.99
CA GLU A 302 7.06 12.91 -7.78
C GLU A 302 7.75 11.70 -7.19
N VAL A 303 8.87 11.29 -7.78
CA VAL A 303 9.71 10.21 -7.22
C VAL A 303 10.41 10.75 -5.98
N VAL A 304 10.04 10.22 -4.82
CA VAL A 304 10.59 10.59 -3.51
C VAL A 304 11.96 9.96 -3.33
N ARG A 305 12.02 8.63 -3.48
CA ARG A 305 13.21 7.81 -3.32
C ARG A 305 13.12 6.53 -4.14
N VAL A 306 14.28 5.95 -4.42
CA VAL A 306 14.40 4.64 -5.07
C VAL A 306 15.28 3.76 -4.19
N CYS A 307 14.73 2.64 -3.74
CA CYS A 307 15.48 1.59 -3.06
C CYS A 307 15.75 0.44 -4.04
N CYS A 308 16.92 -0.17 -3.97
CA CYS A 308 17.23 -1.40 -4.68
C CYS A 308 17.15 -2.57 -3.70
N THR A 309 16.33 -3.56 -4.03
CA THR A 309 16.24 -4.83 -3.31
C THR A 309 16.86 -5.95 -4.13
N ARG A 310 17.57 -6.87 -3.47
CA ARG A 310 18.14 -8.08 -4.09
C ARG A 310 18.18 -9.24 -3.08
N PRO A 311 18.16 -10.50 -3.53
CA PRO A 311 18.39 -11.63 -2.64
C PRO A 311 19.76 -11.56 -1.97
N ASP A 312 19.85 -11.91 -0.68
CA ASP A 312 21.10 -12.12 0.05
C ASP A 312 21.43 -13.62 0.08
N PRO A 313 22.41 -14.10 -0.72
CA PRO A 313 22.75 -15.51 -0.78
C PRO A 313 23.47 -16.03 0.47
N LYS A 314 23.96 -15.15 1.37
CA LYS A 314 24.67 -15.56 2.59
C LYS A 314 23.73 -15.72 3.77
N GLU A 315 22.76 -14.81 3.90
CA GLU A 315 21.84 -14.77 5.04
C GLU A 315 20.46 -15.36 4.71
N GLY A 316 20.19 -15.69 3.44
CA GLY A 316 18.92 -16.25 3.00
C GLY A 316 17.77 -15.25 2.99
N GLY A 317 18.08 -13.95 3.11
CA GLY A 317 17.12 -12.85 3.20
C GLY A 317 17.14 -11.92 1.99
N MET A 318 16.68 -10.68 2.21
CA MET A 318 16.69 -9.62 1.20
C MET A 318 17.59 -8.47 1.66
N HIS A 319 18.47 -8.02 0.78
CA HIS A 319 19.30 -6.84 1.00
C HIS A 319 18.65 -5.62 0.34
N ALA A 320 18.51 -4.54 1.09
CA ALA A 320 17.92 -3.27 0.64
C ALA A 320 18.91 -2.11 0.83
N THR A 321 19.04 -1.25 -0.18
CA THR A 321 19.87 -0.02 -0.13
C THR A 321 19.29 1.07 -1.02
N GLU A 322 19.62 2.34 -0.77
CA GLU A 322 19.36 3.41 -1.74
C GLU A 322 19.97 3.10 -3.12
N ALA A 323 19.23 3.40 -4.19
CA ALA A 323 19.74 3.23 -5.55
C ALA A 323 20.71 4.37 -5.92
N ILE A 324 21.96 3.98 -6.20
CA ILE A 324 23.04 4.86 -6.66
C ILE A 324 23.29 4.66 -8.17
N ASP A 325 24.16 5.46 -8.78
CA ASP A 325 24.42 5.39 -10.23
C ASP A 325 24.77 3.98 -10.72
N ASN A 326 25.67 3.28 -10.04
CA ASN A 326 26.02 1.89 -10.34
C ASN A 326 24.83 0.91 -10.21
N THR A 327 23.78 1.23 -9.45
CA THR A 327 22.55 0.44 -9.43
C THR A 327 21.84 0.49 -10.79
N TYR A 328 21.70 1.69 -11.36
CA TYR A 328 21.06 1.90 -12.66
C TYR A 328 21.92 1.36 -13.81
N GLU A 329 23.24 1.57 -13.76
CA GLU A 329 24.17 1.03 -14.76
C GLU A 329 24.10 -0.49 -14.89
N ARG A 330 23.89 -1.21 -13.77
CA ARG A 330 23.72 -2.67 -13.78
C ARG A 330 22.44 -3.15 -14.43
N LEU A 331 21.43 -2.29 -14.51
CA LEU A 331 20.22 -2.53 -15.31
C LEU A 331 20.40 -2.07 -16.77
N GLY A 332 21.53 -1.43 -17.10
CA GLY A 332 21.76 -0.78 -18.39
C GLY A 332 20.86 0.43 -18.63
N THR A 333 20.49 1.14 -17.56
CA THR A 333 19.59 2.30 -17.60
C THR A 333 20.19 3.48 -16.82
N THR A 334 19.44 4.59 -16.73
CA THR A 334 19.82 5.76 -15.94
C THR A 334 18.76 6.05 -14.89
N LYS A 335 19.13 6.80 -13.85
CA LYS A 335 18.18 7.35 -12.88
C LYS A 335 17.05 8.12 -13.55
N TYR A 336 17.39 8.96 -14.53
CA TYR A 336 16.41 9.75 -15.28
C TYR A 336 15.41 8.85 -16.01
N ALA A 337 15.88 7.84 -16.75
CA ALA A 337 15.01 6.91 -17.48
C ALA A 337 14.07 6.13 -16.54
N VAL A 338 14.56 5.70 -15.37
CA VAL A 338 13.70 5.04 -14.36
C VAL A 338 12.65 6.00 -13.81
N HIS A 339 13.02 7.23 -13.50
CA HIS A 339 12.08 8.23 -12.98
C HIS A 339 11.00 8.56 -14.02
N GLU A 340 11.38 8.85 -15.26
CA GLU A 340 10.44 9.13 -16.35
C GLU A 340 9.49 7.95 -16.57
N PHE A 341 10.03 6.74 -16.67
CA PHE A 341 9.22 5.52 -16.84
C PHE A 341 8.23 5.32 -15.69
N ALA A 342 8.70 5.45 -14.44
CA ALA A 342 7.87 5.25 -13.26
C ALA A 342 6.74 6.29 -13.17
N LEU A 343 7.04 7.56 -13.43
CA LEU A 343 6.05 8.64 -13.43
C LEU A 343 5.05 8.49 -14.58
N ASP A 344 5.50 8.04 -15.75
CA ASP A 344 4.63 7.81 -16.90
C ASP A 344 3.59 6.71 -16.62
N VAL A 345 4.02 5.59 -16.04
CA VAL A 345 3.11 4.51 -15.61
C VAL A 345 2.21 4.97 -14.47
N PHE A 346 2.75 5.69 -13.48
CA PHE A 346 1.97 6.24 -12.36
C PHE A 346 0.83 7.15 -12.83
N GLU A 347 1.11 8.09 -13.73
CA GLU A 347 0.07 8.96 -14.28
C GLU A 347 -0.91 8.20 -15.17
N ALA A 348 -0.47 7.14 -15.86
CA ALA A 348 -1.38 6.24 -16.59
C ALA A 348 -2.38 5.55 -15.65
N LEU A 349 -1.91 5.03 -14.51
CA LEU A 349 -2.76 4.37 -13.51
C LEU A 349 -3.78 5.34 -12.87
N ARG A 350 -3.41 6.63 -12.75
CA ARG A 350 -4.29 7.69 -12.23
C ARG A 350 -5.27 8.24 -13.27
N ASN A 351 -5.09 7.94 -14.55
CA ASN A 351 -5.93 8.45 -15.63
C ASN A 351 -7.34 7.83 -15.51
N PRO A 352 -8.40 8.66 -15.55
CA PRO A 352 -9.77 8.18 -15.47
C PRO A 352 -10.21 7.14 -16.49
N GLU A 353 -9.57 7.12 -17.67
CA GLU A 353 -9.86 6.15 -18.73
C GLU A 353 -9.61 4.70 -18.29
N TYR A 354 -8.77 4.47 -17.26
CA TYR A 354 -8.45 3.15 -16.74
C TYR A 354 -9.23 2.81 -15.45
N GLY A 355 -10.38 3.45 -15.19
CA GLY A 355 -11.24 3.10 -14.05
C GLY A 355 -10.58 3.36 -12.68
N TRP A 356 -9.86 4.48 -12.57
CA TRP A 356 -9.02 4.83 -11.42
C TRP A 356 -9.76 4.86 -10.07
N LYS A 357 -10.98 5.41 -10.02
CA LYS A 357 -11.66 5.75 -8.75
C LYS A 357 -11.99 4.52 -7.90
N SER A 358 -12.17 3.38 -8.55
CA SER A 358 -12.49 2.12 -7.86
C SER A 358 -11.26 1.26 -7.54
N ARG A 359 -10.10 1.50 -8.18
CA ARG A 359 -8.95 0.57 -8.15
C ARG A 359 -7.64 1.20 -7.68
N PHE A 360 -7.53 2.52 -7.78
CA PHE A 360 -6.28 3.28 -7.63
C PHE A 360 -6.52 4.65 -6.97
N GLU A 361 -7.54 4.79 -6.13
CA GLU A 361 -7.80 6.00 -5.35
C GLU A 361 -6.62 6.33 -4.42
N THR A 362 -5.90 5.33 -3.93
CA THR A 362 -4.73 5.56 -3.07
C THR A 362 -3.57 6.24 -3.79
N LEU A 363 -3.51 6.16 -5.12
CA LEU A 363 -2.49 6.86 -5.92
C LEU A 363 -2.71 8.38 -5.92
N GLU A 364 -3.84 8.89 -5.41
CA GLU A 364 -3.99 10.32 -5.12
C GLU A 364 -3.07 10.80 -3.99
N VAL A 365 -2.54 9.88 -3.18
CA VAL A 365 -1.53 10.13 -2.17
C VAL A 365 -0.17 9.65 -2.68
N GLY A 366 -0.12 8.41 -3.16
CA GLY A 366 1.10 7.83 -3.72
C GLY A 366 1.13 6.30 -3.70
N CYS A 367 2.25 5.73 -4.12
CA CYS A 367 2.49 4.29 -4.13
C CYS A 367 3.99 3.97 -4.21
N ARG A 368 4.31 2.69 -4.09
CA ARG A 368 5.60 2.11 -4.48
C ARG A 368 5.40 1.31 -5.77
N LEU A 369 6.19 1.60 -6.79
CA LEU A 369 6.29 0.79 -7.99
C LEU A 369 7.54 -0.08 -7.92
N ASP A 370 7.36 -1.37 -8.15
CA ASP A 370 8.44 -2.35 -8.16
C ASP A 370 8.89 -2.58 -9.60
N ILE A 371 10.08 -2.09 -9.96
CA ILE A 371 10.53 -1.96 -11.35
C ILE A 371 11.77 -2.80 -11.59
N SER A 372 11.81 -3.49 -12.74
CA SER A 372 13.03 -4.12 -13.25
C SER A 372 13.13 -3.93 -14.76
N ALA A 373 14.14 -4.55 -15.37
CA ALA A 373 14.36 -4.53 -16.82
C ALA A 373 14.22 -5.94 -17.40
N LYS A 374 13.85 -6.08 -18.67
CA LYS A 374 13.80 -7.41 -19.32
C LYS A 374 15.15 -8.14 -19.30
N HIS A 375 16.20 -7.40 -19.64
CA HIS A 375 17.61 -7.79 -19.66
C HIS A 375 18.44 -6.50 -19.50
N VAL A 376 19.75 -6.60 -19.32
CA VAL A 376 20.62 -5.42 -19.21
C VAL A 376 20.50 -4.55 -20.47
N GLY A 377 20.12 -3.28 -20.29
CA GLY A 377 19.89 -2.33 -21.40
C GLY A 377 18.56 -2.52 -22.13
N GLY A 378 17.73 -3.46 -21.69
CA GLY A 378 16.41 -3.73 -22.24
C GLY A 378 15.31 -2.81 -21.67
N PRO A 379 14.05 -3.01 -22.11
CA PRO A 379 12.93 -2.21 -21.64
C PRO A 379 12.66 -2.40 -20.14
N LEU A 380 12.27 -1.30 -19.48
CA LEU A 380 11.79 -1.30 -18.10
C LEU A 380 10.34 -1.79 -18.03
N PHE A 381 9.97 -2.39 -16.89
CA PHE A 381 8.59 -2.81 -16.61
C PHE A 381 8.32 -2.74 -15.09
N VAL A 382 7.05 -2.52 -14.72
CA VAL A 382 6.58 -2.52 -13.32
C VAL A 382 6.13 -3.92 -12.90
N ASN A 383 6.90 -4.70 -12.16
CA ASN A 383 6.46 -6.02 -11.68
C ASN A 383 5.21 -5.93 -10.78
N GLU A 384 5.16 -4.95 -9.86
CA GLU A 384 4.10 -4.85 -8.84
C GLU A 384 3.82 -3.38 -8.46
N ILE A 385 2.58 -3.11 -8.06
CA ILE A 385 2.12 -1.82 -7.50
C ILE A 385 1.76 -2.07 -6.04
N THR A 386 2.38 -1.35 -5.12
CA THR A 386 2.02 -1.42 -3.69
C THR A 386 1.54 -0.06 -3.22
N ARG A 387 0.32 -0.02 -2.65
CA ARG A 387 -0.30 1.23 -2.18
C ARG A 387 0.47 1.81 -1.00
N TRP A 388 0.54 3.13 -0.89
CA TRP A 388 1.34 3.80 0.16
C TRP A 388 0.94 3.37 1.58
N ASN A 389 -0.35 3.13 1.83
CA ASN A 389 -0.88 2.78 3.15
C ASN A 389 -0.64 1.31 3.56
N GLY A 390 -0.07 0.48 2.67
CA GLY A 390 0.31 -0.91 2.95
C GLY A 390 1.71 -1.30 2.42
N SER A 391 2.48 -0.37 1.85
CA SER A 391 3.81 -0.67 1.30
C SER A 391 4.89 -0.64 2.37
N HIS A 392 5.88 -1.54 2.33
CA HIS A 392 7.10 -1.38 3.13
C HIS A 392 7.93 -0.21 2.57
N TYR A 393 8.31 0.75 3.41
CA TYR A 393 9.00 1.98 3.01
C TYR A 393 10.52 1.85 2.95
N PHE A 394 11.10 0.85 3.62
CA PHE A 394 12.55 0.65 3.67
C PHE A 394 13.31 1.88 4.18
N SER A 395 12.69 2.68 5.05
CA SER A 395 13.20 4.02 5.36
C SER A 395 14.60 3.98 5.99
N ASN A 396 14.88 3.02 6.88
CA ASN A 396 16.21 2.83 7.47
C ASN A 396 17.32 2.53 6.43
N TYR A 397 16.94 2.07 5.23
CA TYR A 397 17.87 1.61 4.19
C TYR A 397 18.06 2.60 3.05
N CYS A 398 17.10 3.50 2.83
CA CYS A 398 17.08 4.39 1.66
C CYS A 398 16.80 5.85 1.97
N THR A 399 16.71 6.22 3.25
CA THR A 399 16.57 7.61 3.67
C THR A 399 17.67 7.94 4.68
N GLY A 400 18.15 9.18 4.71
CA GLY A 400 19.08 9.63 5.75
C GLY A 400 18.35 9.91 7.06
N ASP A 401 19.08 10.02 8.17
CA ASP A 401 18.54 10.42 9.48
C ASP A 401 17.69 11.70 9.35
N PRO A 402 16.49 11.77 9.97
CA PRO A 402 15.90 10.82 10.92
C PRO A 402 15.07 9.70 10.27
N HIS A 403 15.45 9.21 9.09
CA HIS A 403 14.77 8.14 8.36
C HIS A 403 13.26 8.33 8.10
N ALA A 404 12.75 9.56 8.25
CA ALA A 404 11.30 9.83 8.24
C ALA A 404 10.80 10.41 6.91
N LEU A 405 11.67 10.60 5.92
CA LEU A 405 11.37 11.31 4.67
C LEU A 405 10.15 10.73 3.93
N ILE A 406 10.07 9.41 3.79
CA ILE A 406 8.94 8.78 3.07
C ILE A 406 7.64 8.96 3.87
N CYS A 407 7.69 8.77 5.20
CA CYS A 407 6.53 8.97 6.08
C CYS A 407 6.02 10.41 6.02
N SER A 408 6.91 11.41 6.10
CA SER A 408 6.54 12.82 6.05
C SER A 408 6.00 13.23 4.68
N THR A 409 6.54 12.66 3.60
CA THR A 409 6.09 12.94 2.25
C THR A 409 4.67 12.39 2.02
N TYR A 410 4.39 11.15 2.42
CA TYR A 410 3.02 10.60 2.32
C TYR A 410 2.04 11.28 3.26
N ALA A 411 2.44 11.63 4.49
CA ALA A 411 1.61 12.43 5.39
C ALA A 411 1.22 13.78 4.76
N THR A 412 2.16 14.43 4.08
CA THR A 412 1.92 15.71 3.37
C THR A 412 1.00 15.52 2.17
N ALA A 413 1.21 14.46 1.37
CA ALA A 413 0.34 14.13 0.24
C ALA A 413 -1.09 13.77 0.70
N TRP A 414 -1.23 13.02 1.79
CA TRP A 414 -2.52 12.69 2.41
C TRP A 414 -3.30 13.94 2.77
N LYS A 415 -2.65 14.90 3.43
CA LYS A 415 -3.29 16.17 3.82
C LYS A 415 -3.92 16.89 2.63
N ARG A 416 -3.20 16.94 1.50
CA ARG A 416 -3.71 17.55 0.26
C ARG A 416 -4.89 16.77 -0.29
N TYR A 417 -4.78 15.45 -0.35
CA TYR A 417 -5.86 14.59 -0.83
C TYR A 417 -7.12 14.76 0.02
N VAL A 418 -7.00 14.69 1.35
CA VAL A 418 -8.15 14.76 2.24
C VAL A 418 -8.80 16.15 2.21
N GLU A 419 -8.04 17.23 2.00
CA GLU A 419 -8.59 18.58 1.77
C GLU A 419 -9.47 18.64 0.51
N THR A 420 -9.21 17.84 -0.52
CA THR A 420 -10.12 17.73 -1.69
C THR A 420 -11.47 17.11 -1.32
N LEU A 421 -11.51 16.31 -0.25
CA LEU A 421 -12.73 15.75 0.32
C LEU A 421 -13.46 16.75 1.23
N ALA A 422 -12.96 17.97 1.45
CA ALA A 422 -13.71 19.01 2.16
C ALA A 422 -14.61 19.83 1.21
N GLY A 423 -14.37 19.73 -0.10
CA GLY A 423 -15.07 20.43 -1.17
C GLY A 423 -16.52 19.98 -1.40
#